data_AF-A0A976SL46-F1
#
_entry.id   AF-A0A976SL46-F1
#
_cell.length_a   1.000
_cell.length_b   1.000
_cell.length_c   1.000
_cell.angle_alpha   90.00
_cell.angle_beta   90.00
_cell.angle_gamma   90.00
#
_symmetry.space_group_name_H-M   'P 1'
#
loop_
_entity.id
_entity.type
_entity.pdbx_description
1 polymer ?
#
loop_
_entity_poly.entity_id
_entity_poly.type
_entity_poly.pdbx_seq_one_letter_code
_entity_poly.pdbx_strand_id
1 'polypeptide(L)'
;MNSELKNKRNLPLLRGRVHLLNLVTLPILAVSVIKNHTESQIVVAYFIFFACCLFNLIASSVLHFKVWDDLRTALFIRIDYAGIFLVIGSSAFPSILYYMKSDLFMVLVSLFHWILIFAGVFGALIFDFSKTSKSFRSIIYPFFGVPYVYLAYKFLLDGKYYSILMSILTAAFYITGSVFYATGTPNLIPGVFEAHELFHLFCWLAFMASFFLNYDLTRLTVSQ
;
A
#
# COMPACT_ATOMS: atom_id res chain seq x y z
N MET A 1 -14.79 23.27 -27.60
CA MET A 1 -15.70 23.40 -26.44
C MET A 1 -15.71 22.03 -25.74
N ASN A 2 -14.68 21.74 -24.95
CA ASN A 2 -14.55 20.43 -24.29
C ASN A 2 -15.45 20.43 -23.07
N SER A 3 -16.62 19.78 -23.15
CA SER A 3 -17.35 19.38 -21.96
C SER A 3 -16.43 18.43 -21.19
N GLU A 4 -15.76 18.93 -20.16
CA GLU A 4 -14.88 18.14 -19.30
C GLU A 4 -15.71 16.94 -18.81
N LEU A 5 -15.34 15.75 -19.28
CA LEU A 5 -15.98 14.50 -18.89
C LEU A 5 -15.72 14.30 -17.41
N LYS A 6 -16.52 14.89 -16.52
CA LYS A 6 -16.38 14.80 -15.06
C LYS A 6 -17.55 14.01 -14.49
N ASN A 7 -17.33 13.36 -13.35
CA ASN A 7 -18.41 12.68 -12.64
C ASN A 7 -19.37 13.71 -12.01
N LYS A 8 -20.47 13.23 -11.40
CA LYS A 8 -21.50 14.08 -10.75
C LYS A 8 -20.99 15.05 -9.67
N ARG A 9 -19.72 14.93 -9.26
CA ARG A 9 -19.05 15.77 -8.26
C ARG A 9 -18.05 16.76 -8.87
N ASN A 10 -18.06 16.90 -10.20
CA ASN A 10 -17.08 17.70 -10.93
C ASN A 10 -15.62 17.22 -10.72
N LEU A 11 -15.44 15.93 -10.43
CA LEU A 11 -14.15 15.25 -10.27
C LEU A 11 -13.90 14.31 -11.46
N PRO A 12 -12.66 13.80 -11.64
CA PRO A 12 -12.40 12.91 -12.74
C PRO A 12 -13.26 11.63 -12.74
N LEU A 13 -13.61 11.09 -13.91
CA LEU A 13 -14.52 9.95 -14.05
C LEU A 13 -14.03 8.70 -13.29
N LEU A 14 -12.72 8.46 -13.29
CA LEU A 14 -12.13 7.29 -12.63
C LEU A 14 -11.76 7.53 -11.15
N ARG A 15 -12.10 8.70 -10.58
CA ARG A 15 -11.91 8.99 -9.16
C ARG A 15 -12.61 7.95 -8.29
N GLY A 16 -11.84 7.24 -7.47
CA GLY A 16 -12.33 6.16 -6.60
C GLY A 16 -12.66 4.85 -7.33
N ARG A 17 -12.39 4.73 -8.64
CA ARG A 17 -12.70 3.54 -9.44
C ARG A 17 -11.47 2.70 -9.79
N VAL A 18 -10.26 3.27 -9.76
CA VAL A 18 -9.00 2.53 -9.97
C VAL A 18 -8.86 1.37 -8.97
N HIS A 19 -9.37 1.58 -7.77
CA HIS A 19 -9.56 0.60 -6.70
C HIS A 19 -10.27 -0.70 -7.11
N LEU A 20 -11.11 -0.70 -8.14
CA LEU A 20 -11.76 -1.92 -8.65
C LEU A 20 -10.75 -2.99 -9.09
N LEU A 21 -9.52 -2.61 -9.44
CA LEU A 21 -8.45 -3.56 -9.72
C LEU A 21 -8.21 -4.50 -8.53
N ASN A 22 -8.17 -3.96 -7.30
CA ASN A 22 -7.99 -4.78 -6.09
C ASN A 22 -9.18 -5.70 -5.81
N LEU A 23 -10.40 -5.29 -6.15
CA LEU A 23 -11.59 -6.13 -5.97
C LEU A 23 -11.49 -7.42 -6.79
N VAL A 24 -10.87 -7.34 -7.97
CA VAL A 24 -10.65 -8.50 -8.85
C VAL A 24 -9.38 -9.25 -8.46
N THR A 25 -8.26 -8.55 -8.17
CA THR A 25 -6.98 -9.22 -7.94
C THR A 25 -6.88 -9.89 -6.58
N LEU A 26 -7.36 -9.27 -5.49
CA LEU A 26 -7.18 -9.80 -4.14
C LEU A 26 -7.71 -11.24 -3.96
N PRO A 27 -8.93 -11.60 -4.42
CA PRO A 27 -9.41 -12.98 -4.31
C PRO A 27 -8.54 -13.99 -5.07
N ILE A 28 -8.08 -13.64 -6.27
CA ILE A 28 -7.23 -14.50 -7.10
C ILE A 28 -5.89 -14.75 -6.39
N LEU A 29 -5.26 -13.69 -5.87
CA LEU A 29 -4.00 -13.78 -5.15
C LEU A 29 -4.16 -14.55 -3.83
N ALA A 30 -5.26 -14.33 -3.09
CA ALA A 30 -5.56 -15.06 -1.87
C ALA A 30 -5.73 -16.57 -2.10
N VAL A 31 -6.48 -16.97 -3.14
CA VAL A 31 -6.60 -18.38 -3.55
C VAL A 31 -5.24 -18.94 -3.94
N SER A 32 -4.41 -18.18 -4.66
CA SER A 32 -3.05 -18.60 -5.02
C SER A 32 -2.17 -18.84 -3.78
N VAL A 33 -2.24 -17.96 -2.77
CA VAL A 33 -1.50 -18.14 -1.51
C VAL A 33 -1.94 -19.40 -0.79
N ILE A 34 -3.25 -19.58 -0.58
CA ILE A 34 -3.81 -20.76 0.13
C ILE A 34 -3.41 -22.07 -0.56
N LYS A 35 -3.34 -22.07 -1.90
CA LYS A 35 -2.95 -23.28 -2.67
C LYS A 35 -1.45 -23.58 -2.65
N ASN A 36 -0.59 -22.57 -2.50
CA ASN A 36 0.85 -22.71 -2.72
C ASN A 36 1.69 -22.52 -1.45
N HIS A 37 1.09 -22.15 -0.32
CA HIS A 37 1.77 -21.98 0.97
C HIS A 37 1.04 -22.80 2.03
N THR A 38 1.75 -23.72 2.66
CA THR A 38 1.21 -24.62 3.70
C THR A 38 1.50 -24.15 5.11
N GLU A 39 2.52 -23.30 5.29
CA GLU A 39 2.91 -22.81 6.59
C GLU A 39 1.90 -21.79 7.13
N SER A 40 1.23 -22.15 8.23
CA SER A 40 0.13 -21.37 8.81
C SER A 40 0.53 -19.93 9.16
N GLN A 41 1.74 -19.73 9.70
CA GLN A 41 2.24 -18.41 10.07
C GLN A 41 2.39 -17.49 8.86
N ILE A 42 2.91 -18.02 7.74
CA ILE A 42 3.04 -17.27 6.48
C ILE A 42 1.66 -16.97 5.89
N VAL A 43 0.74 -17.93 5.90
CA VAL A 43 -0.64 -17.72 5.42
C VAL A 43 -1.34 -16.62 6.24
N VAL A 44 -1.14 -16.60 7.57
CA VAL A 44 -1.64 -15.52 8.44
C VAL A 44 -1.00 -14.18 8.10
N ALA A 45 0.30 -14.13 7.79
CA ALA A 45 0.95 -12.88 7.36
C ALA A 45 0.36 -12.35 6.04
N TYR A 46 0.04 -13.22 5.08
CA TYR A 46 -0.69 -12.83 3.87
C TYR A 46 -2.11 -12.35 4.16
N PHE A 47 -2.80 -13.01 5.10
CA PHE A 47 -4.12 -12.55 5.52
C PHE A 47 -4.05 -11.13 6.09
N ILE A 48 -3.07 -10.82 6.94
CA ILE A 48 -2.84 -9.46 7.46
C ILE A 48 -2.55 -8.48 6.31
N PHE A 49 -1.66 -8.86 5.39
CA PHE A 49 -1.35 -8.06 4.20
C PHE A 49 -2.60 -7.72 3.39
N PHE A 50 -3.38 -8.72 3.00
CA PHE A 50 -4.59 -8.53 2.22
C PHE A 50 -5.70 -7.82 3.00
N ALA A 51 -5.83 -8.05 4.31
CA ALA A 51 -6.80 -7.36 5.14
C ALA A 51 -6.53 -5.84 5.21
N CYS A 52 -5.26 -5.45 5.38
CA CYS A 52 -4.87 -4.04 5.34
C CYS A 52 -5.12 -3.40 3.96
N CYS A 53 -4.78 -4.11 2.88
CA CYS A 53 -5.08 -3.64 1.51
C CYS A 53 -6.58 -3.51 1.25
N LEU A 54 -7.37 -4.48 1.67
CA LEU A 54 -8.83 -4.47 1.54
C LEU A 54 -9.45 -3.34 2.40
N PHE A 55 -8.95 -3.14 3.61
CA PHE A 55 -9.38 -2.04 4.47
C PHE A 55 -9.14 -0.68 3.80
N ASN A 56 -7.92 -0.42 3.32
CA ASN A 56 -7.61 0.85 2.66
C ASN A 56 -8.40 1.01 1.34
N LEU A 57 -8.56 -0.08 0.58
CA LEU A 57 -9.42 -0.11 -0.60
C LEU A 57 -10.84 0.37 -0.29
N ILE A 58 -11.46 -0.21 0.74
CA ILE A 58 -12.83 0.14 1.14
C ILE A 58 -12.87 1.58 1.64
N ALA A 59 -11.94 1.98 2.50
CA ALA A 59 -11.86 3.34 3.04
C ALA A 59 -11.78 4.39 1.91
N SER A 60 -10.85 4.21 0.97
CA SER A 60 -10.65 5.11 -0.16
C SER A 60 -11.85 5.13 -1.11
N SER A 61 -12.44 3.96 -1.36
CA SER A 61 -13.65 3.84 -2.21
C SER A 61 -14.85 4.56 -1.58
N VAL A 62 -15.06 4.43 -0.26
CA VAL A 62 -16.15 5.11 0.47
C VAL A 62 -15.93 6.63 0.47
N LEU A 63 -14.72 7.09 0.78
CA LEU A 63 -14.38 8.52 0.71
C LEU A 63 -14.70 9.08 -0.68
N HIS A 64 -14.33 8.34 -1.72
CA HIS A 64 -14.53 8.74 -3.10
C HIS A 64 -15.84 8.25 -3.73
N PHE A 65 -16.80 7.73 -2.97
CA PHE A 65 -18.06 7.23 -3.56
C PHE A 65 -19.02 8.36 -3.94
N LYS A 66 -19.24 9.32 -3.03
CA LYS A 66 -20.14 10.46 -3.23
C LYS A 66 -19.62 11.72 -2.53
N VAL A 67 -20.41 12.80 -2.53
CA VAL A 67 -20.18 13.97 -1.66
C VAL A 67 -20.81 13.67 -0.31
N TRP A 68 -20.06 13.91 0.75
CA TRP A 68 -20.50 13.74 2.13
C TRP A 68 -20.63 15.10 2.81
N ASP A 69 -21.34 15.15 3.94
CA ASP A 69 -21.28 16.32 4.83
C ASP A 69 -19.87 16.51 5.40
N ASP A 70 -19.58 17.70 5.92
CA ASP A 70 -18.23 18.09 6.35
C ASP A 70 -17.66 17.14 7.41
N LEU A 71 -18.48 16.73 8.37
CA LEU A 71 -18.07 15.83 9.44
C LEU A 71 -17.68 14.46 8.90
N ARG A 72 -18.52 13.87 8.04
CA ARG A 72 -18.23 12.58 7.41
C ARG A 72 -17.05 12.66 6.45
N THR A 73 -16.91 13.76 5.70
CA THR A 73 -15.76 14.00 4.82
C THR A 73 -14.47 13.98 5.61
N ALA A 74 -14.39 14.73 6.72
CA ALA A 74 -13.22 14.74 7.59
C ALA A 74 -12.91 13.34 8.15
N LEU A 75 -13.92 12.62 8.63
CA LEU A 75 -13.75 11.26 9.14
C LEU A 75 -13.22 10.30 8.07
N PHE A 76 -13.81 10.28 6.88
CA PHE A 76 -13.40 9.36 5.82
C PHE A 76 -12.00 9.66 5.28
N ILE A 77 -11.58 10.93 5.25
CA ILE A 77 -10.18 11.29 4.91
C ILE A 77 -9.23 10.69 5.96
N ARG A 78 -9.55 10.82 7.25
CA ARG A 78 -8.71 10.27 8.32
C ARG A 78 -8.61 8.74 8.26
N ILE A 79 -9.72 8.05 7.98
CA ILE A 79 -9.74 6.59 7.82
C ILE A 79 -8.94 6.16 6.58
N ASP A 80 -9.09 6.86 5.45
CA ASP A 80 -8.30 6.59 4.24
C ASP A 80 -6.80 6.75 4.51
N TYR A 81 -6.41 7.84 5.17
CA TYR A 81 -5.01 8.13 5.50
C TYR A 81 -4.42 7.16 6.51
N ALA A 82 -5.22 6.67 7.48
CA ALA A 82 -4.84 5.59 8.37
C ALA A 82 -4.64 4.27 7.59
N GLY A 83 -5.50 4.00 6.61
CA GLY A 83 -5.38 2.83 5.74
C GLY A 83 -4.05 2.80 4.97
N ILE A 84 -3.54 3.94 4.52
CA ILE A 84 -2.24 4.01 3.83
C ILE A 84 -1.11 3.54 4.76
N PHE A 85 -1.09 3.94 6.03
CA PHE A 85 -0.11 3.45 7.00
C PHE A 85 -0.20 1.93 7.19
N LEU A 86 -1.42 1.38 7.29
CA LEU A 86 -1.60 -0.08 7.41
C LEU A 86 -1.06 -0.83 6.19
N VAL A 87 -1.30 -0.32 4.97
CA VAL A 87 -0.76 -0.90 3.74
C VAL A 87 0.77 -0.84 3.73
N ILE A 88 1.37 0.28 4.15
CA ILE A 88 2.83 0.38 4.28
C ILE A 88 3.35 -0.63 5.31
N GLY A 89 2.68 -0.83 6.43
CA GLY A 89 3.12 -1.80 7.44
C GLY A 89 3.12 -3.23 6.91
N SER A 90 2.03 -3.59 6.25
CA SER A 90 1.76 -4.97 5.89
C SER A 90 2.38 -5.43 4.56
N SER A 91 2.81 -4.49 3.70
CA SER A 91 3.26 -4.77 2.32
C SER A 91 4.34 -5.85 2.22
N ALA A 92 5.33 -5.84 3.10
CA ALA A 92 6.41 -6.85 3.13
C ALA A 92 6.34 -7.76 4.38
N PHE A 93 5.21 -7.78 5.10
CA PHE A 93 5.10 -8.51 6.35
C PHE A 93 5.33 -10.03 6.22
N PRO A 94 4.84 -10.73 5.16
CA PRO A 94 5.21 -12.14 4.94
C PRO A 94 6.73 -12.37 4.82
N SER A 95 7.45 -11.52 4.09
CA SER A 95 8.90 -11.59 3.98
C SER A 95 9.64 -11.25 5.27
N ILE A 96 9.13 -10.28 6.04
CA ILE A 96 9.66 -9.97 7.36
C ILE A 96 9.50 -11.19 8.28
N LEU A 97 8.32 -11.81 8.28
CA LEU A 97 8.05 -13.01 9.09
C LEU A 97 8.93 -14.19 8.67
N TYR A 98 9.18 -14.37 7.36
CA TYR A 98 10.14 -15.37 6.86
C TYR A 98 11.51 -15.21 7.52
N TYR A 99 12.03 -13.98 7.60
CA TYR A 99 13.34 -13.70 8.21
C TYR A 99 13.33 -13.71 9.75
N MET A 100 12.22 -13.36 10.39
CA MET A 100 12.10 -13.37 11.86
C MET A 100 12.40 -14.73 12.49
N LYS A 101 12.22 -15.83 11.74
CA LYS A 101 12.48 -17.19 12.24
C LYS A 101 13.95 -17.47 12.56
N SER A 102 14.85 -16.81 11.82
CA SER A 102 16.30 -17.03 11.94
C SER A 102 17.08 -15.77 12.30
N ASP A 103 16.40 -14.63 12.44
CA ASP A 103 17.02 -13.34 12.65
C ASP A 103 16.30 -12.54 13.75
N LEU A 104 16.88 -12.55 14.95
CA LEU A 104 16.37 -11.81 16.10
C LEU A 104 16.32 -10.30 15.84
N PHE A 105 17.26 -9.75 15.06
CA PHE A 105 17.24 -8.33 14.75
C PHE A 105 16.05 -8.00 13.83
N MET A 106 15.68 -8.90 12.90
CA MET A 106 14.45 -8.73 12.11
C MET A 106 13.19 -8.69 12.98
N VAL A 107 13.15 -9.44 14.09
CA VAL A 107 12.05 -9.34 15.07
C VAL A 107 11.96 -7.94 15.65
N LEU A 108 13.10 -7.35 16.06
CA LEU A 108 13.14 -5.99 16.59
C LEU A 108 12.75 -4.94 15.54
N VAL A 109 13.22 -5.10 14.29
CA VAL A 109 12.84 -4.24 13.16
C VAL A 109 11.33 -4.32 12.91
N SER A 110 10.74 -5.51 12.93
CA SER A 110 9.31 -5.72 12.76
C SER A 110 8.49 -5.05 13.86
N LEU A 111 8.88 -5.24 15.13
CA LEU A 111 8.21 -4.60 16.28
C LEU A 111 8.29 -3.08 16.19
N PHE A 112 9.48 -2.53 15.92
CA PHE A 112 9.67 -1.11 15.73
C PHE A 112 8.82 -0.56 14.57
N HIS A 113 8.78 -1.28 13.44
CA HIS A 113 7.99 -0.89 12.29
C HIS A 113 6.50 -0.81 12.66
N TRP A 114 5.93 -1.84 13.29
CA TRP A 114 4.52 -1.80 13.70
C TRP A 114 4.22 -0.67 14.69
N ILE A 115 5.13 -0.35 15.61
CA ILE A 115 4.99 0.83 16.48
C ILE A 115 4.89 2.12 15.66
N LEU A 116 5.78 2.31 14.67
CA LEU A 116 5.71 3.44 13.76
C LEU A 116 4.38 3.46 13.00
N ILE A 117 3.97 2.33 12.41
CA ILE A 117 2.72 2.22 11.66
C ILE A 117 1.51 2.61 12.52
N PHE A 118 1.41 2.10 13.75
CA PHE A 118 0.32 2.47 14.64
C PHE A 118 0.39 3.93 15.08
N ALA A 119 1.59 4.48 15.31
CA ALA A 119 1.74 5.92 15.56
C ALA A 119 1.22 6.75 14.37
N GLY A 120 1.48 6.33 13.13
CA GLY A 120 0.92 6.96 11.92
C GLY A 120 -0.60 6.83 11.83
N VAL A 121 -1.15 5.63 12.09
CA VAL A 121 -2.60 5.37 12.12
C VAL A 121 -3.29 6.28 13.14
N PHE A 122 -2.82 6.33 14.38
CA PHE A 122 -3.39 7.20 15.41
C PHE A 122 -3.14 8.69 15.11
N GLY A 123 -1.99 9.02 14.51
CA GLY A 123 -1.70 10.31 13.90
C GLY A 123 -2.80 10.78 12.94
N ALA A 124 -3.21 9.90 12.03
CA ALA A 124 -4.27 10.14 11.05
C ALA A 124 -5.65 10.27 11.70
N LEU A 125 -6.00 9.39 12.63
CA LEU A 125 -7.32 9.34 13.23
C LEU A 125 -7.57 10.46 14.24
N ILE A 126 -6.58 10.76 15.10
CA ILE A 126 -6.73 11.62 16.28
C ILE A 126 -6.23 13.04 16.00
N PHE A 127 -5.02 13.18 15.45
CA PHE A 127 -4.28 14.45 15.41
C PHE A 127 -4.46 15.24 14.12
N ASP A 128 -5.48 14.90 13.33
CA ASP A 128 -5.84 15.60 12.09
C ASP A 128 -4.67 15.77 11.11
N PHE A 129 -3.80 14.76 11.01
CA PHE A 129 -2.73 14.66 10.00
C PHE A 129 -3.22 14.99 8.58
N SER A 130 -4.53 14.83 8.34
CA SER A 130 -5.21 15.22 7.11
C SER A 130 -5.00 16.68 6.69
N LYS A 131 -4.81 17.60 7.65
CA LYS A 131 -4.65 19.05 7.42
C LYS A 131 -3.23 19.47 7.04
N THR A 132 -2.26 18.57 7.10
CA THR A 132 -0.89 18.86 6.66
C THR A 132 -0.85 19.16 5.15
N SER A 133 0.28 19.61 4.62
CA SER A 133 0.41 19.81 3.17
C SER A 133 0.46 18.46 2.43
N LYS A 134 0.01 18.41 1.17
CA LYS A 134 0.13 17.21 0.33
C LYS A 134 1.58 16.75 0.22
N SER A 135 2.51 17.68 0.03
CA SER A 135 3.95 17.40 -0.06
C SER A 135 4.50 16.77 1.21
N PHE A 136 4.09 17.26 2.38
CA PHE A 136 4.50 16.67 3.67
C PHE A 136 4.07 15.21 3.77
N ARG A 137 2.80 14.91 3.50
CA ARG A 137 2.30 13.51 3.52
C ARG A 137 3.02 12.63 2.51
N SER A 138 3.31 13.16 1.33
CA SER A 138 3.99 12.43 0.24
C SER A 138 5.43 12.05 0.58
N ILE A 139 6.04 12.71 1.56
CA ILE A 139 7.37 12.36 2.09
C ILE A 139 7.24 11.40 3.28
N ILE A 140 6.29 11.67 4.18
CA ILE A 140 6.08 10.89 5.40
C ILE A 140 5.70 9.44 5.08
N TYR A 141 4.80 9.20 4.13
CA TYR A 141 4.38 7.84 3.79
C TYR A 141 5.54 6.95 3.31
N PRO A 142 6.35 7.34 2.30
CA PRO A 142 7.54 6.58 1.93
C PRO A 142 8.55 6.43 3.08
N PHE A 143 8.71 7.46 3.92
CA PHE A 143 9.64 7.40 5.07
C PHE A 143 9.26 6.30 6.07
N PHE A 144 7.98 5.98 6.23
CA PHE A 144 7.56 4.88 7.11
C PHE A 144 7.97 3.50 6.58
N GLY A 145 8.37 3.40 5.31
CA GLY A 145 8.94 2.18 4.71
C GLY A 145 10.43 1.95 5.04
N VAL A 146 11.09 2.82 5.82
CA VAL A 146 12.52 2.68 6.19
C VAL A 146 12.91 1.29 6.72
N PRO A 147 12.10 0.59 7.54
CA PRO A 147 12.42 -0.77 7.99
C PRO A 147 12.67 -1.78 6.84
N TYR A 148 12.17 -1.51 5.64
CA TYR A 148 12.40 -2.35 4.45
C TYR A 148 13.83 -2.27 3.92
N VAL A 149 14.63 -1.27 4.34
CA VAL A 149 16.07 -1.21 4.02
C VAL A 149 16.81 -2.41 4.62
N TYR A 150 16.49 -2.77 5.88
CA TYR A 150 17.10 -3.94 6.51
C TYR A 150 16.66 -5.23 5.81
N LEU A 151 15.39 -5.33 5.43
CA LEU A 151 14.88 -6.46 4.64
C LEU A 151 15.61 -6.60 3.29
N ALA A 152 15.82 -5.49 2.57
CA ALA A 152 16.58 -5.48 1.32
C ALA A 152 18.05 -5.91 1.53
N TYR A 153 18.67 -5.52 2.64
CA TYR A 153 19.99 -5.99 3.02
C TYR A 153 20.02 -7.51 3.24
N LYS A 154 19.00 -8.09 3.89
CA LYS A 154 18.87 -9.56 4.03
C LYS A 154 18.74 -10.27 2.68
N PHE A 155 17.95 -9.73 1.76
CA PHE A 155 17.87 -10.29 0.41
C PHE A 155 19.22 -10.31 -0.30
N LEU A 156 20.04 -9.26 -0.13
CA LEU A 156 21.38 -9.19 -0.71
C LEU A 156 22.32 -10.25 -0.12
N LEU A 157 22.34 -10.41 1.21
CA LEU A 157 23.17 -11.42 1.87
C LEU A 157 22.82 -12.84 1.42
N ASP A 158 21.54 -13.11 1.17
CA ASP A 158 21.05 -14.44 0.80
C ASP A 158 21.02 -14.67 -0.72
N GLY A 159 21.50 -13.71 -1.53
CA GLY A 159 21.50 -13.81 -2.99
C GLY A 159 20.09 -13.84 -3.62
N LYS A 160 19.07 -13.27 -2.97
CA LYS A 160 17.67 -13.25 -3.42
C LYS A 160 17.42 -12.12 -4.42
N TYR A 161 18.05 -12.20 -5.59
CA TYR A 161 18.01 -11.13 -6.60
C TYR A 161 16.61 -10.76 -7.08
N TYR A 162 15.71 -11.74 -7.21
CA TYR A 162 14.30 -11.48 -7.57
C TYR A 162 13.59 -10.62 -6.50
N SER A 163 13.77 -10.97 -5.22
CA SER A 163 13.21 -10.19 -4.10
C SER A 163 13.79 -8.77 -4.04
N ILE A 164 15.08 -8.60 -4.37
CA ILE A 164 15.72 -7.27 -4.49
C ILE A 164 15.04 -6.46 -5.60
N LEU A 165 14.92 -7.04 -6.80
CA LEU A 165 14.29 -6.36 -7.94
C LEU A 165 12.86 -5.94 -7.62
N MET A 166 12.06 -6.84 -7.06
CA MET A 166 10.67 -6.53 -6.70
C MET A 166 10.58 -5.51 -5.56
N SER A 167 11.54 -5.49 -4.64
CA SER A 167 11.64 -4.47 -3.58
C SER A 167 11.92 -3.08 -4.16
N ILE A 168 12.88 -3.00 -5.09
CA ILE A 168 13.20 -1.77 -5.81
C ILE A 168 11.99 -1.27 -6.62
N LEU A 169 11.30 -2.16 -7.33
CA LEU A 169 10.09 -1.81 -8.08
C LEU A 169 8.98 -1.32 -7.14
N THR A 170 8.77 -1.98 -6.01
CA THR A 170 7.80 -1.56 -4.99
C THR A 170 8.08 -0.15 -4.50
N ALA A 171 9.33 0.14 -4.12
CA ALA A 171 9.75 1.47 -3.70
C ALA A 171 9.61 2.51 -4.82
N ALA A 172 10.05 2.19 -6.03
CA ALA A 172 9.96 3.07 -7.19
C ALA A 172 8.51 3.45 -7.52
N PHE A 173 7.59 2.48 -7.48
CA PHE A 173 6.18 2.75 -7.71
C PHE A 173 5.56 3.62 -6.61
N TYR A 174 5.83 3.33 -5.33
CA TYR A 174 5.32 4.16 -4.24
C TYR A 174 5.85 5.60 -4.28
N ILE A 175 7.16 5.78 -4.51
CA ILE A 175 7.79 7.10 -4.57
C ILE A 175 7.25 7.88 -5.76
N THR A 176 7.21 7.26 -6.94
CA THR A 176 6.72 7.92 -8.17
C THR A 176 5.25 8.32 -8.03
N GLY A 177 4.41 7.43 -7.51
CA GLY A 177 3.01 7.76 -7.20
C GLY A 177 2.91 8.94 -6.23
N SER A 178 3.72 8.93 -5.16
CA SER A 178 3.74 10.00 -4.15
C SER A 178 4.12 11.35 -4.76
N VAL A 179 5.05 11.38 -5.72
CA VAL A 179 5.42 12.59 -6.48
C VAL A 179 4.24 13.11 -7.31
N PHE A 180 3.51 12.23 -8.00
CA PHE A 180 2.32 12.64 -8.76
C PHE A 180 1.22 13.20 -7.84
N TYR A 181 1.01 12.58 -6.68
CA TYR A 181 0.06 13.09 -5.69
C TYR A 181 0.47 14.46 -5.13
N ALA A 182 1.77 14.65 -4.82
CA ALA A 182 2.30 15.90 -4.29
C ALA A 182 2.17 17.06 -5.28
N THR A 183 2.58 16.82 -6.53
CA THR A 183 2.60 17.84 -7.59
C THR A 183 1.23 18.10 -8.19
N GLY A 184 0.32 17.13 -8.11
CA GLY A 184 -0.97 17.19 -8.80
C GLY A 184 -0.84 17.07 -10.33
N THR A 185 0.27 16.53 -10.82
CA THR A 185 0.58 16.34 -12.25
C THR A 185 1.27 14.99 -12.48
N PRO A 186 1.26 14.41 -13.69
CA PRO A 186 0.57 14.87 -14.90
C PRO A 186 -0.93 14.52 -14.93
N ASN A 187 -1.68 15.26 -15.73
CA ASN A 187 -3.08 14.96 -16.05
C ASN A 187 -3.16 14.33 -17.43
N LEU A 188 -3.11 12.99 -17.50
CA LEU A 188 -3.00 12.26 -18.75
C LEU A 188 -4.24 12.41 -19.63
N ILE A 189 -5.43 12.32 -19.02
CA ILE A 189 -6.71 12.55 -19.71
C ILE A 189 -7.55 13.46 -18.82
N PRO A 190 -7.55 14.80 -19.07
CA PRO A 190 -8.28 15.76 -18.25
C PRO A 190 -9.76 15.38 -18.08
N GLY A 191 -10.25 15.43 -16.84
CA GLY A 191 -11.59 14.98 -16.48
C GLY A 191 -11.76 13.45 -16.37
N VAL A 192 -10.88 12.61 -16.91
CA VAL A 192 -11.07 11.15 -16.85
C VAL A 192 -10.06 10.49 -15.91
N PHE A 193 -8.77 10.75 -16.15
CA PHE A 193 -7.64 10.09 -15.50
C PHE A 193 -6.52 11.11 -15.27
N GLU A 194 -6.45 11.62 -14.05
CA GLU A 194 -5.54 12.68 -13.64
C GLU A 194 -4.52 12.18 -12.63
N ALA A 195 -3.69 13.07 -12.10
CA ALA A 195 -2.57 12.71 -11.22
C ALA A 195 -2.97 11.87 -9.99
N HIS A 196 -4.20 12.02 -9.50
CA HIS A 196 -4.69 11.23 -8.37
C HIS A 196 -5.09 9.80 -8.76
N GLU A 197 -5.71 9.62 -9.93
CA GLU A 197 -5.97 8.28 -10.46
C GLU A 197 -4.65 7.57 -10.81
N LEU A 198 -3.67 8.33 -11.31
CA LEU A 198 -2.32 7.85 -11.57
C LEU A 198 -1.61 7.43 -10.27
N PHE A 199 -1.74 8.21 -9.18
CA PHE A 199 -1.26 7.82 -7.86
C PHE A 199 -1.84 6.47 -7.42
N HIS A 200 -3.15 6.29 -7.50
CA HIS A 200 -3.81 5.03 -7.13
C HIS A 200 -3.35 3.85 -7.99
N LEU A 201 -3.12 4.07 -9.29
CA LEU A 201 -2.57 3.05 -10.17
C LEU A 201 -1.16 2.64 -9.74
N PHE A 202 -0.31 3.60 -9.37
CA PHE A 202 1.04 3.33 -8.87
C PHE A 202 1.02 2.62 -7.51
N CYS A 203 0.07 2.92 -6.62
CA CYS A 203 -0.15 2.14 -5.40
C CYS A 203 -0.53 0.68 -5.71
N TRP A 204 -1.36 0.46 -6.72
CA TRP A 204 -1.72 -0.90 -7.16
C TRP A 204 -0.52 -1.66 -7.76
N LEU A 205 0.30 -0.99 -8.58
CA LEU A 205 1.53 -1.59 -9.11
C LEU A 205 2.54 -1.94 -8.00
N ALA A 206 2.68 -1.07 -7.00
CA ALA A 206 3.49 -1.33 -5.82
C ALA A 206 2.96 -2.52 -5.02
N PHE A 207 1.63 -2.62 -4.83
CA PHE A 207 0.99 -3.77 -4.21
C PHE A 207 1.31 -5.08 -4.97
N MET A 208 1.23 -5.07 -6.30
CA MET A 208 1.55 -6.26 -7.11
C MET A 208 3.02 -6.65 -7.00
N ALA A 209 3.94 -5.68 -7.10
CA ALA A 209 5.37 -5.92 -6.94
C ALA A 209 5.70 -6.48 -5.55
N SER A 210 5.10 -5.91 -4.49
CA SER A 210 5.24 -6.38 -3.13
C SER A 210 4.65 -7.78 -2.96
N PHE A 211 3.49 -8.06 -3.54
CA PHE A 211 2.92 -9.41 -3.53
C PHE A 211 3.87 -10.42 -4.16
N PHE A 212 4.40 -10.17 -5.36
CA PHE A 212 5.29 -11.10 -6.04
C PHE A 212 6.63 -11.28 -5.30
N LEU A 213 7.15 -10.22 -4.70
CA LEU A 213 8.30 -10.29 -3.77
C LEU A 213 8.04 -11.31 -2.67
N ASN A 214 6.94 -11.14 -1.94
CA ASN A 214 6.60 -12.02 -0.83
C ASN A 214 6.37 -13.44 -1.35
N TYR A 215 5.62 -13.58 -2.43
CA TYR A 215 5.16 -14.86 -2.96
C TYR A 215 6.31 -15.75 -3.39
N ASP A 216 7.30 -15.20 -4.09
CA ASP A 216 8.50 -15.95 -4.50
C ASP A 216 9.35 -16.36 -3.28
N LEU A 217 9.62 -15.41 -2.38
CA LEU A 217 10.45 -15.65 -1.20
C LEU A 217 9.85 -16.73 -0.29
N THR A 218 8.56 -16.65 -0.03
CA THR A 218 7.90 -17.51 0.95
C THR A 218 7.46 -18.86 0.38
N ARG A 219 7.48 -19.04 -0.95
CA ARG A 219 7.17 -20.34 -1.59
C ARG A 219 8.26 -21.39 -1.37
N LEU A 220 9.50 -20.94 -1.14
CA LEU A 220 10.67 -21.80 -0.96
C LEU A 220 10.69 -22.56 0.38
N THR A 221 9.75 -22.29 1.30
CA THR A 221 9.62 -23.04 2.56
C THR A 221 8.96 -24.42 2.39
N VAL A 222 8.54 -24.81 1.19
CA VAL A 222 7.94 -26.12 0.91
C VAL A 222 8.99 -27.20 0.62
N SER A 223 10.28 -26.86 0.49
CA SER A 223 11.34 -27.80 0.10
C SER A 223 12.42 -28.04 1.17
N GLN A 224 12.01 -28.25 2.43
CA GLN A 224 12.88 -28.84 3.47
C GLN A 224 12.15 -29.95 4.21
#